data_AF-A0A4T0V5I2-F1
#
_entry.id   AF-A0A4T0V5I2-F1
#
_cell.length_a   1.000
_cell.length_b   1.000
_cell.length_c   1.000
_cell.angle_alpha   90.00
_cell.angle_beta   90.00
_cell.angle_gamma   90.00
#
_symmetry.space_group_name_H-M   'P 1'
#
loop_
_entity.id
_entity.type
_entity.pdbx_description
1 polymer ?
#
loop_
_entity_poly.entity_id
_entity_poly.type
_entity_poly.pdbx_seq_one_letter_code
_entity_poly.pdbx_strand_id
1 'polypeptide(L)'
;MATRSFRRYSTYRAATLAGLFTNTVFGIINSFVLLAVWRANPTAGGYDASDAVTYVWLGQSIIMVVMLWGGGTPSDLTERIRTGDVTIDLHRPAPLLAWYLSADVGRAVFHLLARGVVPTVVGALLFDLRYPAGPGTVVAFAVSVGLALLVSFGLRMLVASASFWLLDAQGVQQLGSLLAVFLSGLTLPLVLFPGWFGELARALPFAALLQVPADVWLGQLTGPALFRGLGFQAGWAAVLLAAAHVTLRRAERRVVVQGG
;
A
#
# COMPACT_ATOMS: atom_id res chain seq x y z
N MET A 1 19.06 -8.16 2.89
CA MET A 1 17.75 -8.83 3.11
C MET A 1 16.83 -8.67 1.91
N ALA A 2 16.64 -7.44 1.40
CA ALA A 2 15.86 -7.14 0.19
C ALA A 2 16.09 -8.11 -1.00
N THR A 3 17.34 -8.35 -1.39
CA THR A 3 17.67 -9.27 -2.51
C THR A 3 17.21 -10.70 -2.27
N ARG A 4 17.27 -11.20 -1.02
CA ARG A 4 16.78 -12.54 -0.67
C ARG A 4 15.25 -12.59 -0.74
N SER A 5 14.57 -11.56 -0.22
CA SER A 5 13.11 -11.44 -0.31
C SER A 5 12.65 -11.39 -1.78
N PHE A 6 13.31 -10.59 -2.62
CA PHE A 6 13.04 -10.53 -4.06
C PHE A 6 13.17 -11.91 -4.72
N ARG A 7 14.28 -12.63 -4.45
CA ARG A 7 14.50 -13.99 -4.98
C ARG A 7 13.40 -14.97 -4.53
N ARG A 8 12.97 -14.91 -3.26
CA ARG A 8 11.89 -15.77 -2.74
C ARG A 8 10.62 -15.66 -3.58
N TYR A 9 10.18 -14.44 -3.90
CA TYR A 9 8.96 -14.25 -4.69
C TYR A 9 9.13 -14.62 -6.17
N SER A 10 10.34 -14.46 -6.73
CA SER A 10 10.63 -14.82 -8.13
C SER A 10 10.51 -16.32 -8.43
N THR A 11 10.64 -17.19 -7.43
CA THR A 11 10.54 -18.64 -7.59
C THR A 11 9.09 -19.10 -7.81
N TYR A 12 8.10 -18.38 -7.26
CA TYR A 12 6.68 -18.74 -7.34
C TYR A 12 6.01 -18.18 -8.61
N ARG A 13 6.47 -18.66 -9.78
CA ARG A 13 6.00 -18.18 -11.10
C ARG A 13 4.50 -18.41 -11.33
N ALA A 14 3.98 -19.59 -10.97
CA ALA A 14 2.56 -19.91 -11.13
C ALA A 14 1.65 -18.97 -10.30
N ALA A 15 2.02 -18.69 -9.05
CA ALA A 15 1.31 -17.73 -8.20
C ALA A 15 1.37 -16.31 -8.77
N THR A 16 2.50 -15.94 -9.38
CA THR A 16 2.66 -14.64 -10.05
C THR A 16 1.74 -14.54 -11.27
N LEU A 17 1.67 -15.57 -12.12
CA LEU A 17 0.78 -15.62 -13.28
C LEU A 17 -0.71 -15.60 -12.88
N ALA A 18 -1.10 -16.39 -11.89
CA ALA A 18 -2.46 -16.38 -11.35
C ALA A 18 -2.81 -14.97 -10.82
N GLY A 19 -1.91 -14.35 -10.06
CA GLY A 19 -2.09 -13.00 -9.56
C GLY A 19 -2.15 -11.92 -10.65
N LEU A 20 -1.43 -12.09 -11.75
CA LEU A 20 -1.54 -11.22 -12.93
C LEU A 20 -2.90 -11.34 -13.58
N PHE A 21 -3.36 -12.58 -13.81
CA PHE A 21 -4.69 -12.85 -14.35
C PHE A 21 -5.78 -12.22 -13.49
N THR A 22 -5.75 -12.46 -12.17
CA THR A 22 -6.71 -11.87 -11.23
C THR A 22 -6.71 -10.34 -11.27
N ASN A 23 -5.54 -9.69 -11.17
CA ASN A 23 -5.46 -8.22 -11.22
C ASN A 23 -6.01 -7.66 -12.52
N THR A 24 -5.73 -8.31 -13.66
CA THR A 24 -6.24 -7.89 -14.96
C THR A 24 -7.76 -8.03 -15.07
N VAL A 25 -8.33 -9.16 -14.63
CA VAL A 25 -9.78 -9.38 -14.64
C VAL A 25 -10.49 -8.34 -13.75
N PHE A 26 -10.01 -8.14 -12.53
CA PHE A 26 -10.58 -7.12 -11.64
C PHE A 26 -10.34 -5.71 -12.16
N GLY A 27 -9.22 -5.44 -12.84
CA GLY A 27 -8.97 -4.18 -13.54
C GLY A 27 -10.04 -3.89 -14.59
N ILE A 28 -10.36 -4.86 -15.44
CA ILE A 28 -11.41 -4.74 -16.46
C ILE A 28 -12.78 -4.51 -15.81
N ILE A 29 -13.15 -5.34 -14.83
CA ILE A 29 -14.45 -5.23 -14.15
C ILE A 29 -14.61 -3.85 -13.51
N ASN A 30 -13.63 -3.42 -12.71
CA ASN A 30 -13.69 -2.12 -12.02
C ASN A 30 -13.64 -0.94 -13.01
N SER A 31 -12.95 -1.09 -14.14
CA SER A 31 -12.97 -0.06 -15.19
C SER A 31 -14.38 0.14 -15.74
N PHE A 32 -15.11 -0.95 -16.05
CA PHE A 32 -16.50 -0.82 -16.51
C PHE A 32 -17.43 -0.26 -15.44
N VAL A 33 -17.23 -0.63 -14.18
CA VAL A 33 -17.99 -0.08 -13.04
C VAL A 33 -17.78 1.43 -12.94
N LEU A 34 -16.54 1.92 -12.93
CA LEU A 34 -16.27 3.36 -12.85
C LEU A 34 -16.70 4.10 -14.12
N LEU A 35 -16.54 3.52 -15.30
CA LEU A 35 -17.07 4.11 -16.53
C LEU A 35 -18.59 4.31 -16.46
N ALA A 36 -19.33 3.38 -15.87
CA ALA A 36 -20.76 3.55 -15.67
C ALA A 36 -21.08 4.73 -14.73
N VAL A 37 -20.29 4.91 -13.66
CA VAL A 37 -20.42 6.05 -12.74
C VAL A 37 -20.16 7.38 -13.47
N TRP A 38 -19.07 7.48 -14.24
CA TRP A 38 -18.74 8.71 -14.97
C TRP A 38 -19.63 8.96 -16.19
N ARG A 39 -20.28 7.94 -16.75
CA ARG A 39 -21.36 8.16 -17.74
C ARG A 39 -22.59 8.82 -17.10
N ALA A 40 -22.91 8.47 -15.86
CA ALA A 40 -24.03 9.08 -15.13
C ALA A 40 -23.69 10.48 -14.59
N ASN A 41 -22.43 10.72 -14.21
CA ASN A 41 -21.95 12.01 -13.74
C ASN A 41 -20.54 12.33 -14.30
N PRO A 42 -20.45 12.96 -15.49
CA PRO A 42 -19.18 13.17 -16.20
C PRO A 42 -18.15 14.05 -15.48
N THR A 43 -18.57 14.86 -14.51
CA THR A 43 -17.70 15.81 -13.78
C THR A 43 -17.48 15.41 -12.33
N ALA A 44 -17.78 14.16 -11.97
CA ALA A 44 -17.71 13.69 -10.59
C ALA A 44 -16.28 13.79 -10.03
N GLY A 45 -16.13 14.52 -8.92
CA GLY A 45 -14.87 14.60 -8.18
C GLY A 45 -13.71 15.26 -8.92
N GLY A 46 -13.95 15.98 -10.03
CA GLY A 46 -12.89 16.62 -10.82
C GLY A 46 -12.07 15.67 -11.69
N TYR A 47 -12.44 14.39 -11.74
CA TYR A 47 -11.92 13.42 -12.69
C TYR A 47 -12.83 13.37 -13.92
N ASP A 48 -12.27 13.00 -15.06
CA ASP A 48 -13.04 12.48 -16.19
C ASP A 48 -13.04 10.94 -16.25
N ALA A 49 -13.67 10.37 -17.29
CA ALA A 49 -13.76 8.93 -17.47
C ALA A 49 -12.38 8.27 -17.66
N SER A 50 -11.46 8.93 -18.36
CA SER A 50 -10.10 8.41 -18.60
C SER A 50 -9.26 8.46 -17.32
N ASP A 51 -9.43 9.51 -16.49
CA ASP A 51 -8.86 9.59 -15.14
C ASP A 51 -9.34 8.42 -14.27
N ALA A 52 -10.65 8.15 -14.27
CA ALA A 52 -11.24 7.09 -13.46
C ALA A 52 -10.73 5.70 -13.85
N VAL A 53 -10.60 5.40 -15.14
CA VAL A 53 -10.06 4.11 -15.59
C VAL A 53 -8.56 4.01 -15.34
N THR A 54 -7.82 5.09 -15.56
CA THR A 54 -6.38 5.14 -15.23
C THR A 54 -6.14 4.90 -13.74
N TYR A 55 -6.97 5.49 -12.88
CA TYR A 55 -6.94 5.26 -11.44
C TYR A 55 -7.07 3.77 -11.09
N VAL A 56 -7.97 3.03 -11.75
CA VAL A 56 -8.13 1.58 -11.53
C VAL A 56 -6.84 0.82 -11.85
N TRP A 57 -6.23 1.09 -13.00
CA TRP A 57 -5.03 0.39 -13.44
C TRP A 57 -3.80 0.77 -12.61
N LEU A 58 -3.68 2.02 -12.16
CA LEU A 58 -2.71 2.43 -11.16
C LEU A 58 -2.92 1.65 -9.85
N GLY A 59 -4.17 1.55 -9.40
CA GLY A 59 -4.58 0.67 -8.30
C GLY A 59 -4.04 -0.73 -8.48
N GLN A 60 -4.41 -1.41 -9.56
CA GLN A 60 -3.97 -2.79 -9.85
C GLN A 60 -2.45 -2.96 -9.91
N SER A 61 -1.74 -1.93 -10.38
CA SER A 61 -0.28 -1.99 -10.52
C SER A 61 0.46 -1.88 -9.18
N ILE A 62 -0.04 -1.07 -8.25
CA ILE A 62 0.62 -0.84 -6.95
C ILE A 62 -0.02 -1.63 -5.81
N ILE A 63 -1.13 -2.33 -6.04
CA ILE A 63 -1.88 -3.01 -4.98
C ILE A 63 -1.06 -4.01 -4.17
N MET A 64 -0.14 -4.70 -4.86
CA MET A 64 0.80 -5.63 -4.25
C MET A 64 2.03 -4.95 -3.68
N VAL A 65 2.32 -3.70 -4.04
CA VAL A 65 3.36 -2.90 -3.38
C VAL A 65 2.89 -2.55 -1.97
N VAL A 66 1.66 -2.01 -1.86
CA VAL A 66 1.09 -1.54 -0.59
C VAL A 66 0.36 -2.62 0.23
N MET A 67 0.07 -3.81 -0.32
CA MET A 67 -0.53 -4.94 0.42
C MET A 67 -1.76 -4.55 1.26
N LEU A 68 -2.76 -3.96 0.62
CA LEU A 68 -3.97 -3.42 1.29
C LEU A 68 -4.76 -4.48 2.09
N TRP A 69 -4.69 -5.74 1.69
CA TRP A 69 -5.34 -6.86 2.39
C TRP A 69 -4.56 -7.38 3.61
N GLY A 70 -3.43 -6.76 3.94
CA GLY A 70 -2.53 -7.22 4.98
C GLY A 70 -1.53 -8.25 4.45
N GLY A 71 -0.77 -8.84 5.38
CA GLY A 71 0.29 -9.80 5.06
C GLY A 71 1.63 -9.17 4.69
N GLY A 72 2.47 -9.96 4.00
CA GLY A 72 3.84 -9.60 3.68
C GLY A 72 4.80 -9.88 4.84
N THR A 73 5.89 -9.15 4.94
CA THR A 73 6.88 -9.43 6.00
C THR A 73 6.36 -9.13 7.41
N PRO A 74 5.46 -8.16 7.67
CA PRO A 74 4.93 -7.96 9.01
C PRO A 74 4.04 -9.11 9.52
N SER A 75 3.38 -9.89 8.66
CA SER A 75 2.65 -11.07 9.15
C SER A 75 3.57 -12.18 9.63
N ASP A 76 4.81 -12.25 9.10
CA ASP A 76 5.83 -13.17 9.60
C ASP A 76 6.15 -12.85 11.08
N LEU A 77 6.07 -11.58 11.49
CA LEU A 77 6.24 -11.17 12.89
C LEU A 77 5.10 -11.71 13.77
N THR A 78 3.85 -11.58 13.34
CA THR A 78 2.69 -12.13 14.07
C THR A 78 2.85 -13.63 14.35
N GLU A 79 3.24 -14.40 13.33
CA GLU A 79 3.43 -15.84 13.47
C GLU A 79 4.60 -16.16 14.42
N ARG A 80 5.73 -15.44 14.30
CA ARG A 80 6.90 -15.62 15.16
C ARG A 80 6.65 -15.25 16.62
N ILE A 81 5.76 -14.29 16.88
CA ILE A 81 5.30 -13.99 18.24
C ILE A 81 4.49 -15.16 18.78
N ARG A 82 3.58 -15.72 17.97
CA ARG A 82 2.75 -16.87 18.34
C ARG A 82 3.57 -18.13 18.61
N THR A 83 4.63 -18.39 17.84
CA THR A 83 5.51 -19.56 18.05
C THR A 83 6.60 -19.34 19.09
N GLY A 84 6.85 -18.09 19.53
CA GLY A 84 7.94 -17.74 20.43
C GLY A 84 9.30 -17.53 19.73
N ASP A 85 9.39 -17.81 18.42
CA ASP A 85 10.59 -17.61 17.60
C ASP A 85 11.01 -16.14 17.48
N VAL A 86 10.13 -15.21 17.85
CA VAL A 86 10.45 -13.77 17.91
C VAL A 86 11.68 -13.50 18.78
N THR A 87 11.93 -14.33 19.80
CA THR A 87 13.13 -14.26 20.64
C THR A 87 14.43 -14.32 19.81
N ILE A 88 14.48 -15.19 18.80
CA ILE A 88 15.64 -15.31 17.89
C ILE A 88 15.85 -14.02 17.10
N ASP A 89 14.77 -13.36 16.70
CA ASP A 89 14.86 -12.11 15.94
C ASP A 89 15.29 -10.94 16.84
N LEU A 90 14.91 -10.94 18.13
CA LEU A 90 15.32 -9.92 19.10
C LEU A 90 16.82 -10.00 19.45
N HIS A 91 17.44 -11.18 19.34
CA HIS A 91 18.89 -11.35 19.57
C HIS A 91 19.74 -10.88 18.39
N ARG A 92 19.14 -10.47 17.28
CA ARG A 92 19.92 -10.02 16.11
C ARG A 92 20.52 -8.63 16.36
N PRO A 93 21.76 -8.38 15.89
CA PRO A 93 22.42 -7.09 16.04
C PRO A 93 21.84 -5.97 15.15
N ALA A 94 20.71 -6.21 14.46
CA ALA A 94 20.08 -5.25 13.57
C ALA A 94 18.71 -4.82 14.11
N PRO A 95 18.32 -3.53 14.03
CA PRO A 95 17.01 -3.09 14.47
C PRO A 95 15.90 -3.86 13.74
N LEU A 96 14.98 -4.44 14.52
CA LEU A 96 13.91 -5.31 14.00
C LEU A 96 13.09 -4.62 12.90
N LEU A 97 12.73 -3.35 13.12
CA LEU A 97 11.97 -2.55 12.16
C LEU A 97 12.70 -2.42 10.81
N ALA A 98 14.01 -2.13 10.84
CA ALA A 98 14.80 -1.99 9.62
C ALA A 98 14.97 -3.32 8.88
N TRP A 99 15.04 -4.43 9.63
CA TRP A 99 15.12 -5.76 9.06
C TRP A 99 13.84 -6.13 8.28
N TYR A 100 12.67 -5.96 8.91
CA TYR A 100 11.37 -6.20 8.27
C TYR A 100 11.12 -5.25 7.11
N LEU A 101 11.50 -3.98 7.24
CA LEU A 101 11.37 -2.98 6.17
C LEU A 101 12.23 -3.37 4.96
N SER A 102 13.50 -3.76 5.17
CA SER A 102 14.36 -4.21 4.06
C SER A 102 13.78 -5.42 3.33
N ALA A 103 13.19 -6.36 4.07
CA ALA A 103 12.52 -7.51 3.47
C ALA A 103 11.25 -7.09 2.70
N ASP A 104 10.46 -6.15 3.22
CA ASP A 104 9.24 -5.66 2.58
C ASP A 104 9.54 -4.86 1.31
N VAL A 105 10.61 -4.05 1.30
CA VAL A 105 11.10 -3.34 0.11
C VAL A 105 11.45 -4.33 -1.01
N GLY A 106 12.17 -5.42 -0.69
CA GLY A 106 12.50 -6.44 -1.69
C GLY A 106 11.26 -7.09 -2.32
N ARG A 107 10.23 -7.35 -1.51
CA ARG A 107 8.93 -7.87 -1.96
C ARG A 107 8.19 -6.84 -2.83
N ALA A 108 8.14 -5.59 -2.38
CA ALA A 108 7.48 -4.49 -3.07
C ALA A 108 8.09 -4.23 -4.45
N VAL A 109 9.42 -4.18 -4.55
CA VAL A 109 10.13 -4.01 -5.83
C VAL A 109 9.85 -5.18 -6.76
N PHE A 110 9.86 -6.42 -6.27
CA PHE A 110 9.49 -7.58 -7.08
C PHE A 110 8.07 -7.43 -7.65
N HIS A 111 7.08 -7.12 -6.81
CA HIS A 111 5.71 -6.99 -7.26
C HIS A 111 5.49 -5.80 -8.18
N LEU A 112 6.17 -4.67 -7.97
CA LEU A 112 6.09 -3.53 -8.87
C LEU A 112 6.57 -3.92 -10.28
N LEU A 113 7.70 -4.63 -10.39
CA LEU A 113 8.25 -5.05 -11.67
C LEU A 113 7.46 -6.19 -12.33
N ALA A 114 7.16 -7.24 -11.56
CA ALA A 114 6.53 -8.45 -12.09
C ALA A 114 5.01 -8.31 -12.26
N ARG A 115 4.35 -7.54 -11.39
CA ARG A 115 2.89 -7.41 -11.33
C ARG A 115 2.37 -6.00 -11.57
N GLY A 116 3.21 -4.97 -11.56
CA GLY A 116 2.81 -3.61 -11.90
C GLY A 116 2.74 -3.37 -13.41
N VAL A 117 3.71 -3.90 -14.15
CA VAL A 117 3.85 -3.62 -15.59
C VAL A 117 2.75 -4.27 -16.42
N VAL A 118 2.51 -5.58 -16.23
CA VAL A 118 1.59 -6.34 -17.10
C VAL A 118 0.14 -5.82 -17.04
N PRO A 119 -0.49 -5.59 -15.86
CA PRO A 119 -1.83 -5.03 -15.82
C PRO A 119 -1.88 -3.65 -16.46
N THR A 120 -0.87 -2.80 -16.26
CA THR A 120 -0.81 -1.46 -16.87
C THR A 120 -0.78 -1.55 -18.41
N VAL A 121 0.00 -2.48 -18.98
CA VAL A 121 0.03 -2.72 -20.43
C VAL A 121 -1.32 -3.22 -20.93
N VAL A 122 -1.95 -4.17 -20.23
CA VAL A 122 -3.28 -4.66 -20.62
C VAL A 122 -4.32 -3.53 -20.56
N GLY A 123 -4.29 -2.72 -19.50
CA GLY A 123 -5.15 -1.54 -19.38
C GLY A 123 -4.97 -0.55 -20.51
N ALA A 124 -3.72 -0.24 -20.87
CA ALA A 124 -3.38 0.67 -21.97
C ALA A 124 -3.84 0.16 -23.35
N LEU A 125 -3.94 -1.17 -23.53
CA LEU A 125 -4.44 -1.77 -24.76
C LEU A 125 -5.97 -1.79 -24.85
N LEU A 126 -6.66 -1.86 -23.71
CA LEU A 126 -8.11 -2.03 -23.65
C LEU A 126 -8.88 -0.73 -23.39
N PHE A 127 -8.24 0.26 -22.79
CA PHE A 127 -8.87 1.50 -22.33
C PHE A 127 -8.04 2.74 -22.67
N ASP A 128 -8.71 3.89 -22.73
CA ASP A 128 -8.04 5.18 -22.86
C ASP A 128 -7.44 5.62 -21.53
N LEU A 129 -6.14 5.35 -21.35
CA LEU A 129 -5.41 5.70 -20.14
C LEU A 129 -4.71 7.05 -20.29
N ARG A 130 -4.73 7.85 -19.23
CA ARG A 130 -3.94 9.08 -19.12
C ARG A 130 -2.49 8.75 -18.81
N TYR A 131 -1.61 9.34 -19.63
CA TYR A 131 -0.18 9.27 -19.46
C TYR A 131 0.34 10.50 -18.71
N PRO A 132 1.44 10.36 -17.95
CA PRO A 132 2.00 11.45 -17.17
C PRO A 132 2.46 12.57 -18.10
N ALA A 133 2.22 13.82 -17.70
CA ALA A 133 2.52 15.01 -18.51
C ALA A 133 4.00 15.16 -18.90
N GLY A 134 4.91 14.50 -18.17
CA GLY A 134 6.32 14.44 -18.52
C GLY A 134 7.16 13.64 -17.52
N PRO A 135 8.50 13.59 -17.72
CA PRO A 135 9.41 12.82 -16.88
C PRO A 135 9.37 13.22 -15.39
N GLY A 136 9.12 14.51 -15.10
CA GLY A 136 8.97 15.00 -13.72
C GLY A 136 7.81 14.34 -12.98
N THR A 137 6.67 14.14 -13.64
CA THR A 137 5.51 13.45 -13.06
C THR A 137 5.79 11.97 -12.81
N VAL A 138 6.55 11.31 -13.69
CA VAL A 138 6.98 9.92 -13.50
C VAL A 138 7.87 9.77 -12.26
N VAL A 139 8.83 10.68 -12.10
CA VAL A 139 9.71 10.69 -10.91
C VAL A 139 8.90 10.97 -9.65
N ALA A 140 8.00 11.95 -9.69
CA ALA A 140 7.15 12.27 -8.56
C ALA A 140 6.22 11.11 -8.17
N PHE A 141 5.66 10.39 -9.15
CA PHE A 141 4.89 9.18 -8.94
C PHE A 141 5.73 8.08 -8.29
N ALA A 142 6.96 7.84 -8.79
CA ALA A 142 7.85 6.84 -8.20
C ALA A 142 8.20 7.17 -6.74
N VAL A 143 8.45 8.45 -6.41
CA VAL A 143 8.64 8.92 -5.04
C VAL A 143 7.36 8.67 -4.22
N SER A 144 6.19 9.02 -4.76
CA SER A 144 4.91 8.81 -4.10
C SER A 144 4.62 7.33 -3.80
N VAL A 145 4.93 6.42 -4.72
CA VAL A 145 4.82 4.97 -4.51
C VAL A 145 5.79 4.49 -3.43
N GLY A 146 7.02 5.02 -3.40
CA GLY A 146 7.99 4.75 -2.34
C GLY A 146 7.48 5.19 -0.96
N LEU A 147 6.88 6.37 -0.86
CA LEU A 147 6.28 6.85 0.38
C LEU A 147 5.03 6.05 0.78
N ALA A 148 4.18 5.68 -0.19
CA ALA A 148 3.03 4.81 0.02
C ALA A 148 3.43 3.44 0.60
N LEU A 149 4.55 2.88 0.13
CA LEU A 149 5.14 1.66 0.69
C LEU A 149 5.53 1.84 2.16
N LEU A 150 6.16 2.97 2.52
CA LEU A 150 6.54 3.25 3.91
C LEU A 150 5.32 3.41 4.83
N VAL A 151 4.29 4.14 4.38
CA VAL A 151 3.03 4.28 5.11
C VAL A 151 2.36 2.91 5.30
N SER A 152 2.24 2.13 4.23
CA SER A 152 1.69 0.77 4.28
C SER A 152 2.45 -0.10 5.29
N PHE A 153 3.78 -0.09 5.21
CA PHE A 153 4.63 -0.86 6.11
C PHE A 153 4.42 -0.44 7.56
N GLY A 154 4.38 0.86 7.86
CA GLY A 154 4.12 1.38 9.20
C GLY A 154 2.77 0.92 9.75
N LEU A 155 1.70 1.03 8.96
CA LEU A 155 0.36 0.54 9.33
C LEU A 155 0.37 -0.96 9.62
N ARG A 156 0.89 -1.77 8.69
CA ARG A 156 0.94 -3.24 8.84
C ARG A 156 1.82 -3.66 10.01
N MET A 157 2.91 -2.95 10.28
CA MET A 157 3.81 -3.23 11.40
C MET A 157 3.15 -2.92 12.75
N LEU A 158 2.41 -1.82 12.86
CA LEU A 158 1.64 -1.51 14.07
C LEU A 158 0.56 -2.57 14.33
N VAL A 159 -0.16 -2.98 13.29
CA VAL A 159 -1.14 -4.06 13.35
C VAL A 159 -0.50 -5.38 13.78
N ALA A 160 0.64 -5.76 13.19
CA ALA A 160 1.36 -6.98 13.56
C ALA A 160 1.87 -6.93 15.01
N SER A 161 2.32 -5.76 15.47
CA SER A 161 2.81 -5.55 16.83
C SER A 161 1.72 -5.73 17.89
N ALA A 162 0.44 -5.60 17.54
CA ALA A 162 -0.66 -5.85 18.48
C ALA A 162 -0.64 -7.28 19.05
N SER A 163 -0.04 -8.24 18.33
CA SER A 163 0.16 -9.63 18.75
C SER A 163 1.03 -9.79 20.00
N PHE A 164 1.81 -8.78 20.39
CA PHE A 164 2.56 -8.81 21.66
C PHE A 164 1.66 -8.62 22.91
N TRP A 165 0.43 -8.15 22.73
CA TRP A 165 -0.51 -7.90 23.82
C TRP A 165 -1.79 -8.72 23.73
N LEU A 166 -2.16 -9.16 22.53
CA LEU A 166 -3.38 -9.91 22.26
C LEU A 166 -3.06 -11.39 22.04
N LEU A 167 -3.87 -12.27 22.64
CA LEU A 167 -3.82 -13.72 22.35
C LEU A 167 -4.22 -14.02 20.91
N ASP A 168 -5.12 -13.22 20.35
CA ASP A 168 -5.54 -13.30 18.95
C ASP A 168 -5.55 -11.89 18.31
N ALA A 169 -4.62 -11.66 17.40
CA ALA A 169 -4.50 -10.41 16.64
C ALA A 169 -5.25 -10.45 15.29
N GLN A 170 -5.99 -11.52 14.99
CA GLN A 170 -6.68 -11.68 13.71
C GLN A 170 -7.76 -10.60 13.50
N GLY A 171 -8.51 -10.26 14.54
CA GLY A 171 -9.52 -9.18 14.47
C GLY A 171 -8.92 -7.82 14.14
N VAL A 172 -7.77 -7.48 14.74
CA VAL A 172 -7.04 -6.22 14.45
C VAL A 172 -6.52 -6.21 13.01
N GLN A 173 -6.02 -7.34 12.52
CA GLN A 173 -5.58 -7.48 11.14
C GLN A 173 -6.73 -7.29 10.14
N GLN A 174 -7.87 -7.95 10.38
CA GLN A 174 -9.04 -7.81 9.51
C GLN A 174 -9.55 -6.37 9.49
N LEU A 175 -9.68 -5.72 10.65
CA LEU A 175 -10.12 -4.33 10.73
C LEU A 175 -9.14 -3.39 10.01
N GLY A 176 -7.83 -3.59 10.21
CA GLY A 176 -6.80 -2.81 9.51
C GLY A 176 -6.90 -2.94 7.99
N SER A 177 -7.09 -4.16 7.48
CA SER A 177 -7.26 -4.42 6.05
C SER A 177 -8.55 -3.82 5.49
N LEU A 178 -9.67 -3.91 6.24
CA LEU A 178 -10.95 -3.31 5.84
C LEU A 178 -10.84 -1.79 5.70
N LEU A 179 -10.25 -1.14 6.70
CA LEU A 179 -10.01 0.31 6.67
C LEU A 179 -9.07 0.68 5.52
N ALA A 180 -8.01 -0.08 5.29
CA ALA A 180 -7.08 0.17 4.20
C ALA A 180 -7.75 0.03 2.83
N VAL A 181 -8.53 -1.01 2.59
CA VAL A 181 -9.25 -1.20 1.31
C VAL A 181 -10.24 -0.06 1.05
N PHE A 182 -11.01 0.34 2.06
CA PHE A 182 -12.05 1.35 1.87
C PHE A 182 -11.49 2.78 1.82
N LEU A 183 -10.65 3.16 2.78
CA LEU A 183 -10.16 4.53 2.95
C LEU A 183 -8.93 4.86 2.10
N SER A 184 -8.33 3.89 1.39
CA SER A 184 -7.27 4.17 0.41
C SER A 184 -7.81 4.69 -0.93
N GLY A 185 -9.11 4.51 -1.15
CA GLY A 185 -9.76 4.75 -2.43
C GLY A 185 -9.67 3.56 -3.39
N LEU A 186 -9.28 2.36 -2.94
CA LEU A 186 -9.22 1.18 -3.80
C LEU A 186 -10.61 0.78 -4.32
N THR A 187 -11.62 0.80 -3.44
CA THR A 187 -13.00 0.46 -3.83
C THR A 187 -13.59 1.52 -4.75
N LEU A 188 -13.33 2.79 -4.44
CA LEU A 188 -13.87 3.95 -5.15
C LEU A 188 -12.93 5.14 -4.90
N PRO A 189 -12.55 5.93 -5.92
CA PRO A 189 -11.71 7.11 -5.72
C PRO A 189 -12.26 8.02 -4.62
N LEU A 190 -11.38 8.49 -3.73
CA LEU A 190 -11.79 9.32 -2.59
C LEU A 190 -12.38 10.67 -3.03
N VAL A 191 -12.14 11.09 -4.27
CA VAL A 191 -12.76 12.27 -4.87
C VAL A 191 -14.29 12.18 -4.97
N LEU A 192 -14.85 10.98 -4.90
CA LEU A 192 -16.29 10.75 -4.88
C LEU A 192 -16.89 10.74 -3.47
N PHE A 193 -16.08 10.78 -2.41
CA PHE A 193 -16.59 10.73 -1.04
C PHE A 193 -17.16 12.10 -0.65
N PRO A 194 -18.41 12.18 -0.14
CA PRO A 194 -19.08 13.45 0.09
C PRO A 194 -18.68 14.12 1.42
N GLY A 195 -18.72 15.45 1.42
CA GLY A 195 -18.68 16.30 2.62
C GLY A 195 -17.55 15.99 3.59
N TRP A 196 -17.86 16.06 4.89
CA TRP A 196 -16.90 15.85 5.98
C TRP A 196 -16.26 14.46 5.97
N PHE A 197 -16.97 13.44 5.46
CA PHE A 197 -16.45 12.08 5.39
C PHE A 197 -15.31 11.96 4.37
N GLY A 198 -15.48 12.59 3.20
CA GLY A 198 -14.42 12.64 2.19
C GLY A 198 -13.20 13.45 2.65
N GLU A 199 -13.40 14.52 3.43
CA GLU A 199 -12.29 15.26 4.05
C GLU A 199 -11.53 14.41 5.06
N LEU A 200 -12.25 13.71 5.95
CA LEU A 200 -11.65 12.80 6.92
C LEU A 200 -10.87 11.68 6.24
N ALA A 201 -11.45 11.02 5.23
CA ALA A 201 -10.80 9.95 4.49
C ALA A 201 -9.49 10.41 3.84
N ARG A 202 -9.46 11.63 3.27
CA ARG A 202 -8.27 12.23 2.66
C ARG A 202 -7.22 12.71 3.67
N ALA A 203 -7.61 12.98 4.91
CA ALA A 203 -6.69 13.35 5.99
C ALA A 203 -6.01 12.13 6.64
N LEU A 204 -6.65 10.96 6.59
CA LEU A 204 -6.14 9.72 7.18
C LEU A 204 -4.97 9.12 6.36
N PRO A 205 -4.10 8.32 6.99
CA PRO A 205 -2.92 7.74 6.33
C PRO A 205 -3.28 6.83 5.15
N PHE A 206 -4.49 6.29 5.09
CA PHE A 206 -4.91 5.38 4.04
C PHE A 206 -4.92 6.06 2.66
N ALA A 207 -5.25 7.35 2.57
CA ALA A 207 -5.22 8.10 1.31
C ALA A 207 -3.81 8.15 0.70
N ALA A 208 -2.76 8.08 1.52
CA ALA A 208 -1.38 8.03 1.06
C ALA A 208 -1.03 6.72 0.31
N LEU A 209 -1.85 5.67 0.43
CA LEU A 209 -1.56 4.34 -0.12
C LEU A 209 -1.85 4.24 -1.63
N LEU A 210 -2.92 4.89 -2.09
CA LEU A 210 -3.37 4.79 -3.48
C LEU A 210 -3.86 6.12 -4.05
N GLN A 211 -4.74 6.83 -3.35
CA GLN A 211 -5.29 8.10 -3.82
C GLN A 211 -4.19 9.12 -4.18
N VAL A 212 -3.24 9.38 -3.27
CA VAL A 212 -2.17 10.36 -3.52
C VAL A 212 -1.27 9.97 -4.70
N PRO A 213 -0.73 8.73 -4.80
CA PRO A 213 0.00 8.30 -5.99
C PRO A 213 -0.80 8.46 -7.29
N ALA A 214 -2.09 8.11 -7.29
CA ALA A 214 -2.93 8.25 -8.46
C ALA A 214 -3.11 9.72 -8.86
N ASP A 215 -3.39 10.60 -7.91
CA ASP A 215 -3.53 12.04 -8.16
C ASP A 215 -2.24 12.68 -8.69
N VAL A 216 -1.07 12.19 -8.25
CA VAL A 216 0.23 12.61 -8.81
C VAL A 216 0.35 12.18 -10.27
N TRP A 217 0.05 10.92 -10.60
CA TRP A 217 0.15 10.42 -11.98
C TRP A 217 -0.81 11.14 -12.93
N LEU A 218 -2.04 11.36 -12.49
CA LEU A 218 -3.11 12.01 -13.25
C LEU A 218 -2.90 13.52 -13.42
N GLY A 219 -1.88 14.10 -12.77
CA GLY A 219 -1.65 15.54 -12.82
C GLY A 219 -2.66 16.37 -12.03
N GLN A 220 -3.42 15.73 -11.13
CA GLN A 220 -4.35 16.39 -10.21
C GLN A 220 -3.59 17.14 -9.10
N LEU A 221 -2.37 16.69 -8.77
CA LEU A 221 -1.44 17.39 -7.90
C LEU A 221 -0.26 17.95 -8.70
N THR A 222 -0.27 19.27 -8.93
CA THR A 222 0.80 19.99 -9.64
C THR A 222 1.35 21.16 -8.81
N GLY A 223 2.54 21.63 -9.15
CA GLY A 223 3.17 22.77 -8.49
C GLY A 223 3.25 22.61 -6.96
N PRO A 224 2.82 23.62 -6.16
CA PRO A 224 2.80 23.52 -4.70
C PRO A 224 1.94 22.38 -4.14
N ALA A 225 0.87 21.98 -4.84
CA ALA A 225 0.00 20.89 -4.38
C ALA A 225 0.70 19.53 -4.41
N LEU A 226 1.59 19.32 -5.40
CA LEU A 226 2.43 18.13 -5.47
C LEU A 226 3.30 17.98 -4.23
N PHE A 227 4.01 19.04 -3.85
CA PHE A 227 4.86 19.02 -2.65
C PHE A 227 4.07 18.81 -1.37
N ARG A 228 2.85 19.37 -1.27
CA ARG A 228 1.95 19.11 -0.14
C ARG A 228 1.51 17.64 -0.08
N GLY A 229 1.16 17.03 -1.22
CA GLY A 229 0.81 15.61 -1.31
C GLY A 229 1.96 14.69 -0.90
N LEU A 230 3.16 14.92 -1.42
CA LEU A 230 4.35 14.17 -1.03
C LEU A 230 4.72 14.40 0.44
N GLY A 231 4.63 15.64 0.92
CA GLY A 231 4.85 15.99 2.32
C GLY A 231 3.85 15.33 3.27
N PHE A 232 2.59 15.19 2.85
CA PHE A 232 1.57 14.44 3.57
C PHE A 232 1.94 12.95 3.69
N GLN A 233 2.34 12.30 2.61
CA GLN A 233 2.78 10.90 2.67
C GLN A 233 4.04 10.75 3.53
N ALA A 234 5.01 11.65 3.40
CA ALA A 234 6.24 11.64 4.20
C ALA A 234 5.96 11.86 5.70
N GLY A 235 5.05 12.78 6.04
CA GLY A 235 4.60 13.03 7.40
C GLY A 235 3.96 11.78 8.03
N TRP A 236 3.03 11.15 7.33
CA TRP A 236 2.43 9.90 7.79
C TRP A 236 3.44 8.75 7.89
N ALA A 237 4.35 8.62 6.92
CA ALA A 237 5.42 7.62 6.99
C ALA A 237 6.28 7.82 8.24
N ALA A 238 6.69 9.06 8.53
CA ALA A 238 7.48 9.38 9.73
C ALA A 238 6.72 9.05 11.02
N VAL A 239 5.46 9.49 11.13
CA VAL A 239 4.62 9.25 12.32
C VAL A 239 4.42 7.75 12.55
N LEU A 240 4.06 7.00 11.51
CA LEU A 240 3.77 5.57 11.63
C LEU A 240 5.03 4.74 11.90
N LEU A 241 6.15 5.06 11.26
CA LEU A 241 7.43 4.39 11.53
C LEU A 241 7.94 4.68 12.95
N ALA A 242 7.81 5.93 13.43
CA ALA A 242 8.14 6.28 14.80
C ALA A 242 7.24 5.55 15.81
N ALA A 243 5.93 5.50 15.55
CA ALA A 243 4.99 4.75 16.38
C ALA A 243 5.32 3.25 16.40
N ALA A 244 5.64 2.66 15.24
CA ALA A 244 6.04 1.25 15.13
C ALA A 244 7.33 0.98 15.90
N HIS A 245 8.35 1.84 15.75
CA HIS A 245 9.61 1.74 16.48
C HIS A 245 9.41 1.79 18.00
N VAL A 246 8.63 2.75 18.48
CA VAL A 246 8.34 2.89 19.92
C VAL A 246 7.54 1.68 20.43
N THR A 247 6.59 1.17 19.66
CA THR A 247 5.79 0.00 20.02
C THR A 247 6.65 -1.26 20.13
N LEU A 248 7.53 -1.50 19.15
CA LEU A 248 8.46 -2.62 19.18
C LEU A 248 9.43 -2.56 20.38
N ARG A 249 9.97 -1.38 20.69
CA ARG A 249 10.82 -1.20 21.89
C ARG A 249 10.08 -1.48 23.19
N ARG A 250 8.77 -1.20 23.27
CA ARG A 250 7.96 -1.54 24.44
C ARG A 250 7.66 -3.03 24.51
N ALA A 251 7.42 -3.67 23.37
CA ALA A 251 7.21 -5.10 23.28
C ALA A 251 8.44 -5.89 23.74
N GLU A 252 9.64 -5.50 23.30
CA GLU A 252 10.92 -6.09 23.71
C GLU A 252 11.07 -6.18 25.23
N ARG A 253 10.78 -5.08 25.93
CA ARG A 253 10.85 -5.05 27.41
C ARG A 253 9.89 -6.02 28.07
N ARG A 254 8.73 -6.30 27.47
CA ARG A 254 7.72 -7.19 28.04
C ARG A 254 8.09 -8.66 27.84
N VAL A 255 8.65 -9.01 26.68
CA VAL A 255 9.08 -10.39 26.36
C VAL A 255 10.21 -10.82 27.30
N VAL A 256 11.16 -9.93 27.62
CA VAL A 256 12.24 -10.20 28.59
C VAL A 256 11.68 -10.51 29.99
N VAL A 257 10.58 -9.88 30.41
CA VAL A 257 9.97 -10.12 31.73
C VAL A 257 9.26 -11.47 31.82
N GLN A 258 8.84 -12.05 30.70
CA GLN A 258 8.16 -13.37 30.68
C GLN A 258 9.07 -14.54 30.30
N GLY A 259 10.25 -14.28 29.72
CA GLY A 259 11.22 -15.29 29.31
C GLY A 259 12.31 -15.61 30.34
N GLY A 260 12.48 -14.77 31.37
CA GLY A 260 13.61 -14.85 32.31
C GLY A 260 14.84 -14.13 31.79
#